data_AF-A5FIV4-F1
#
_entry.id   AF-A5FIV4-F1
#
_cell.length_a   1.000
_cell.length_b   1.000
_cell.length_c   1.000
_cell.angle_alpha   90.00
_cell.angle_beta   90.00
_cell.angle_gamma   90.00
#
_symmetry.space_group_name_H-M   'P 1'
#
loop_
_entity.id
_entity.type
_entity.pdbx_description
1 polymer ?
#
loop_
_entity_poly.entity_id
_entity_poly.type
_entity_poly.pdbx_seq_one_letter_code
_entity_poly.pdbx_strand_id
1 'polypeptide(L)'
;MKTIYILFLIFLFNFANGQELKSHSFIKKESNIVDKTQETKITITDSEIILKNYANNNTKDLIRRIERSETKAYNGINSIWYYCIAVEKDIFRGEYRKSIFIYDKLGKTLIFADFPSEVDVTWTKFLL
;
A
#
# COMPACT_ATOMS: atom_id res chain seq x y z
N MET A 1 -3.75 -46.24 -25.90
CA MET A 1 -2.78 -45.12 -25.77
C MET A 1 -3.34 -43.72 -26.09
N LYS A 2 -4.63 -43.53 -26.41
CA LYS A 2 -5.20 -42.18 -26.63
C LYS A 2 -5.90 -41.58 -25.39
N THR A 3 -6.34 -42.42 -24.45
CA THR A 3 -7.04 -42.02 -23.22
C THR A 3 -6.13 -41.40 -22.16
N ILE A 4 -4.85 -41.75 -22.12
CA ILE A 4 -3.86 -41.20 -21.17
C ILE A 4 -3.56 -39.74 -21.47
N TYR A 5 -3.53 -39.36 -22.75
CA TYR A 5 -3.27 -37.97 -23.17
C TYR A 5 -4.39 -37.00 -22.76
N ILE A 6 -5.64 -37.48 -22.71
CA ILE A 6 -6.80 -36.66 -22.32
C ILE A 6 -6.79 -36.38 -20.81
N LEU A 7 -6.41 -37.37 -20.00
CA LEU A 7 -6.24 -37.20 -18.54
C LEU A 7 -5.12 -36.21 -18.20
N PHE A 8 -4.04 -36.20 -18.97
CA PHE A 8 -2.92 -35.27 -18.77
C PHE A 8 -3.30 -33.82 -19.08
N LEU A 9 -4.16 -33.59 -20.08
CA LEU A 9 -4.67 -32.27 -20.44
C LEU A 9 -5.65 -31.70 -19.41
N ILE A 10 -6.47 -32.55 -18.78
CA ILE A 10 -7.39 -32.13 -17.71
C ILE A 10 -6.60 -31.72 -16.45
N PHE A 11 -5.47 -32.37 -16.15
CA PHE A 11 -4.62 -31.98 -15.03
C PHE A 11 -3.97 -30.61 -15.21
N LEU A 12 -3.50 -30.29 -16.42
CA LEU A 12 -2.92 -28.97 -16.74
C LEU A 12 -3.96 -27.85 -16.64
N PHE A 13 -5.22 -28.09 -17.04
CA PHE A 13 -6.28 -27.09 -16.95
C PHE A 13 -6.69 -26.78 -15.50
N ASN A 14 -6.56 -27.75 -14.58
CA ASN A 14 -6.80 -27.52 -13.16
C ASN A 14 -5.64 -26.78 -12.47
N PHE A 15 -4.40 -26.94 -12.93
CA PHE A 15 -3.26 -26.14 -12.44
C PHE A 15 -3.32 -24.68 -12.91
N ALA A 16 -3.80 -24.42 -14.14
CA ALA A 16 -3.98 -23.05 -14.63
C ALA A 16 -5.13 -22.30 -13.92
N ASN A 17 -6.11 -23.04 -13.38
CA ASN A 17 -7.19 -22.52 -12.54
C ASN A 17 -6.90 -22.63 -11.03
N GLY A 18 -5.66 -22.97 -10.67
CA GLY A 18 -5.15 -22.95 -9.30
C GLY A 18 -5.14 -21.52 -8.79
N GLN A 19 -6.30 -21.07 -8.32
CA GLN A 19 -6.45 -19.93 -7.44
C GLN A 19 -5.37 -19.98 -6.36
N GLU A 20 -4.41 -19.08 -6.44
CA GLU A 20 -3.81 -18.51 -5.25
C GLU A 20 -4.19 -17.04 -5.17
N LEU A 21 -5.49 -16.80 -4.93
CA LEU A 21 -5.90 -15.62 -4.16
C LEU A 21 -5.48 -15.87 -2.70
N LYS A 22 -4.18 -15.81 -2.43
CA LYS A 22 -3.67 -15.68 -1.06
C LYS A 22 -3.83 -14.24 -0.63
N SER A 23 -5.06 -13.82 -0.34
CA SER A 23 -5.34 -12.53 0.28
C SER A 23 -5.47 -12.66 1.80
N HIS A 24 -4.48 -13.22 2.49
CA HIS A 24 -4.49 -13.23 3.96
C HIS A 24 -3.12 -12.83 4.52
N SER A 25 -3.01 -11.55 4.91
CA SER A 25 -2.93 -11.22 6.33
C SER A 25 -3.30 -9.75 6.50
N PHE A 26 -4.53 -9.46 6.93
CA PHE A 26 -4.84 -8.17 7.52
C PHE A 26 -4.08 -8.10 8.85
N ILE A 27 -2.93 -7.45 8.83
CA ILE A 27 -2.15 -7.17 10.03
C ILE A 27 -2.90 -6.04 10.73
N LYS A 28 -3.73 -6.40 11.72
CA LYS A 28 -4.34 -5.46 12.63
C LYS A 28 -3.26 -4.80 13.49
N LYS A 29 -2.74 -3.67 13.03
CA LYS A 29 -1.69 -2.94 13.72
C LYS A 29 -1.93 -1.45 13.58
N GLU A 30 -2.67 -0.92 14.55
CA GLU A 30 -2.63 0.49 14.86
C GLU A 30 -1.20 0.84 15.31
N SER A 31 -0.48 1.60 14.49
CA SER A 31 0.80 2.17 14.88
C SER A 31 0.70 3.69 14.83
N ASN A 32 0.75 4.32 16.01
CA ASN A 32 1.05 5.74 16.14
C ASN A 32 2.56 5.90 16.09
N ILE A 33 3.07 6.64 15.12
CA ILE A 33 4.50 6.84 14.95
C ILE A 33 4.80 8.32 14.72
N VAL A 34 5.83 8.84 15.36
CA VAL A 34 6.19 10.27 15.32
C VAL A 34 7.55 10.37 14.63
N ASP A 35 7.61 11.10 13.53
CA ASP A 35 8.87 11.34 12.83
C ASP A 35 9.81 12.24 13.66
N LYS A 36 11.12 11.97 13.60
CA LYS A 36 12.17 12.67 14.37
C LYS A 36 12.67 13.94 13.69
N THR A 37 12.40 14.10 12.39
CA THR A 37 12.82 15.27 11.61
C THR A 37 11.72 16.32 11.42
N GLN A 38 10.45 15.90 11.51
CA GLN A 38 9.26 16.74 11.55
C GLN A 38 8.25 16.07 12.50
N GLU A 39 7.51 16.80 13.32
CA GLU A 39 6.52 16.24 14.26
C GLU A 39 5.26 15.68 13.55
N THR A 40 5.43 15.02 12.40
CA THR A 40 4.36 14.37 11.65
C THR A 40 4.01 13.09 12.37
N LYS A 41 2.86 13.09 13.03
CA LYS A 41 2.30 11.89 13.65
C LYS A 41 1.58 11.05 12.60
N ILE A 42 2.06 9.85 12.37
CA ILE A 42 1.54 8.88 11.43
C ILE A 42 0.72 7.84 12.19
N THR A 43 -0.51 7.59 11.74
CA THR A 43 -1.36 6.51 12.24
C THR A 43 -1.70 5.58 11.08
N ILE A 44 -1.33 4.31 11.19
CA ILE A 44 -1.72 3.27 10.21
C ILE A 44 -2.76 2.39 10.88
N THR A 45 -3.92 2.19 10.26
CA THR A 45 -5.00 1.31 10.72
C THR A 45 -5.28 0.24 9.66
N ASP A 46 -6.32 -0.57 9.88
CA ASP A 46 -6.77 -1.56 8.89
C ASP A 46 -7.32 -0.92 7.61
N SER A 47 -7.95 0.25 7.73
CA SER A 47 -8.70 0.86 6.64
C SER A 47 -8.09 2.17 6.14
N GLU A 48 -7.24 2.80 6.94
CA GLU A 48 -6.76 4.15 6.68
C GLU A 48 -5.33 4.39 7.18
N ILE A 49 -4.64 5.28 6.49
CA ILE A 49 -3.38 5.88 6.91
C ILE A 49 -3.60 7.38 7.08
N ILE A 50 -3.23 7.91 8.24
CA ILE A 50 -3.40 9.31 8.63
C ILE A 50 -2.04 9.92 8.92
N LEU A 51 -1.66 10.97 8.20
CA LEU A 51 -0.44 11.74 8.44
C LEU A 51 -0.86 13.11 8.96
N LYS A 52 -0.66 13.31 10.26
CA LYS A 52 -0.99 14.57 10.93
C LYS A 52 0.03 15.64 10.59
N ASN A 53 -0.44 16.85 10.31
CA ASN A 53 0.42 17.99 9.95
C ASN A 53 1.37 17.68 8.78
N TYR A 54 0.92 16.85 7.81
CA TYR A 54 1.72 16.34 6.70
C TYR A 54 2.44 17.42 5.86
N ALA A 55 1.84 18.62 5.75
CA ALA A 55 2.47 19.76 5.09
C ALA A 55 2.65 20.89 6.08
N ASN A 56 3.85 21.45 6.17
CA ASN A 56 4.15 22.62 7.00
C ASN A 56 3.09 23.73 6.76
N ASN A 57 2.56 24.30 7.84
CA ASN A 57 1.48 25.30 7.84
C ASN A 57 0.10 24.82 7.37
N ASN A 58 -0.10 23.51 7.16
CA ASN A 58 -1.41 22.95 6.84
C ASN A 58 -2.01 22.30 8.09
N THR A 59 -3.14 22.81 8.56
CA THR A 59 -3.87 22.26 9.72
C THR A 59 -4.67 21.00 9.38
N LYS A 60 -4.66 20.58 8.11
CA LYS A 60 -5.44 19.44 7.63
C LYS A 60 -4.60 18.18 7.62
N ASP A 61 -5.07 17.16 8.34
CA ASP A 61 -4.52 15.82 8.30
C ASP A 61 -4.64 15.22 6.89
N LEU A 62 -3.59 14.54 6.44
CA LEU A 62 -3.64 13.77 5.21
C LEU A 62 -4.22 12.39 5.51
N ILE A 63 -5.46 12.16 5.09
CA ILE A 63 -6.15 10.88 5.28
C ILE A 63 -6.19 10.13 3.94
N ARG A 64 -5.82 8.85 3.99
CA ARG A 64 -5.75 7.95 2.84
C ARG A 64 -6.43 6.62 3.19
N ARG A 65 -7.46 6.25 2.45
CA ARG A 65 -8.13 4.96 2.59
C ARG A 65 -7.32 3.86 1.91
N ILE A 66 -7.09 2.76 2.58
CA ILE A 66 -6.36 1.60 2.09
C ILE A 66 -7.32 0.77 1.23
N GLU A 67 -7.02 0.65 -0.05
CA GLU A 67 -7.78 -0.19 -0.99
C GLU A 67 -7.20 -1.61 -1.05
N ARG A 68 -5.88 -1.72 -0.92
CA ARG A 68 -5.16 -2.99 -0.99
C ARG A 68 -3.86 -2.88 -0.21
N SER A 69 -3.44 -3.98 0.43
CA SER A 69 -2.09 -4.13 0.96
C SER A 69 -1.44 -5.42 0.47
N GLU A 70 -0.15 -5.40 0.23
CA GLU A 70 0.64 -6.61 -0.08
C GLU A 70 2.02 -6.54 0.58
N THR A 71 2.61 -7.70 0.85
CA THR A 71 4.00 -7.76 1.32
C THR A 71 4.91 -8.06 0.15
N LYS A 72 5.87 -7.18 -0.13
CA LYS A 72 6.90 -7.39 -1.15
C LYS A 72 8.19 -6.68 -0.79
N ALA A 73 9.29 -7.11 -1.39
CA ALA A 73 10.60 -6.53 -1.15
C ALA A 73 10.66 -5.09 -1.69
N TYR A 74 11.22 -4.19 -0.89
CA TYR A 74 11.67 -2.86 -1.30
C TYR A 74 13.14 -2.72 -0.89
N ASN A 75 14.03 -2.46 -1.85
CA ASN A 75 15.49 -2.42 -1.63
C ASN A 75 16.03 -3.66 -0.88
N GLY A 76 15.50 -4.85 -1.19
CA GLY A 76 15.90 -6.11 -0.56
C GLY A 76 15.29 -6.37 0.82
N ILE A 77 14.46 -5.46 1.34
CA ILE A 77 13.79 -5.59 2.65
C ILE A 77 12.30 -5.90 2.46
N ASN A 78 11.81 -6.95 3.11
CA ASN A 78 10.39 -7.29 3.12
C ASN A 78 9.59 -6.16 3.77
N SER A 79 8.80 -5.46 2.96
CA SER A 79 8.04 -4.27 3.35
C SER A 79 6.55 -4.49 3.07
N ILE A 80 5.70 -3.78 3.81
CA ILE A 80 4.26 -3.76 3.54
C ILE A 80 3.97 -2.57 2.61
N TRP A 81 3.34 -2.86 1.49
CA TRP A 81 2.91 -1.85 0.52
C TRP A 81 1.42 -1.63 0.67
N TYR A 82 1.02 -0.39 0.96
CA TYR A 82 -0.36 0.05 1.04
C TYR A 82 -0.69 0.87 -0.19
N TYR A 83 -1.65 0.40 -0.98
CA TYR A 83 -2.23 1.12 -2.10
C TYR A 83 -3.47 1.84 -1.61
N CYS A 84 -3.42 3.16 -1.68
CA CYS A 84 -4.41 4.01 -1.04
C CYS A 84 -5.06 4.98 -2.01
N ILE A 85 -6.22 5.48 -1.61
CA ILE A 85 -6.97 6.52 -2.29
C ILE A 85 -7.30 7.65 -1.31
N ALA A 86 -7.35 8.88 -1.79
CA ALA A 86 -7.80 10.02 -1.00
C ALA A 86 -9.26 9.85 -0.59
N VAL A 87 -9.60 10.26 0.64
CA VAL A 87 -10.99 10.27 1.12
C VAL A 87 -11.82 11.38 0.46
N GLU A 88 -11.15 12.43 -0.02
CA GLU A 88 -11.77 13.55 -0.74
C GLU A 88 -11.30 13.58 -2.19
N LYS A 89 -12.20 13.96 -3.09
CA LYS A 89 -11.85 14.21 -4.49
C LYS A 89 -10.98 15.46 -4.60
N ASP A 90 -10.01 15.39 -5.50
CA ASP A 90 -9.27 16.57 -5.94
C ASP A 90 -10.23 17.46 -6.75
N ILE A 91 -10.56 18.62 -6.20
CA ILE A 91 -11.51 19.57 -6.80
C ILE A 91 -11.06 20.08 -8.17
N PHE A 92 -9.76 20.09 -8.46
CA PHE A 92 -9.23 20.57 -9.73
C PHE A 92 -9.25 19.48 -10.81
N ARG A 93 -9.16 18.21 -10.42
CA ARG A 93 -9.08 17.07 -11.34
C ARG A 93 -10.39 16.29 -11.45
N GLY A 94 -11.30 16.43 -10.50
CA GLY A 94 -12.56 15.66 -10.45
C GLY A 94 -12.38 14.19 -10.06
N GLU A 95 -11.16 13.78 -9.69
CA GLU A 95 -10.77 12.40 -9.38
C GLU A 95 -10.23 12.28 -7.96
N TYR A 96 -10.22 11.06 -7.43
CA TYR A 96 -9.56 10.79 -6.15
C TYR A 96 -8.07 10.52 -6.38
N ARG A 97 -7.22 11.18 -5.60
CA ARG A 97 -5.77 10.98 -5.68
C ARG A 97 -5.38 9.60 -5.18
N LYS A 98 -4.48 8.94 -5.89
CA LYS A 98 -3.91 7.65 -5.47
C LYS A 98 -2.61 7.90 -4.71
N SER A 99 -2.30 7.00 -3.81
CA SER A 99 -1.05 7.07 -3.05
C SER A 99 -0.53 5.69 -2.72
N ILE A 100 0.79 5.57 -2.56
CA ILE A 100 1.44 4.36 -2.10
C ILE A 100 2.20 4.68 -0.81
N PHE A 101 2.06 3.79 0.17
CA PHE A 101 2.92 3.76 1.34
C PHE A 101 3.71 2.47 1.39
N ILE A 102 5.00 2.55 1.67
CA ILE A 102 5.90 1.41 1.84
C ILE A 102 6.41 1.46 3.27
N TYR A 103 5.97 0.51 4.10
CA TYR A 103 6.37 0.41 5.49
C TYR A 103 7.40 -0.71 5.67
N ASP A 104 8.61 -0.30 6.04
CA ASP A 104 9.65 -1.20 6.51
C ASP A 104 9.61 -1.29 8.04
N LYS A 105 9.23 -2.46 8.54
CA LYS A 105 9.15 -2.77 9.98
C LYS A 105 10.53 -2.86 10.64
N LEU A 106 11.56 -3.28 9.91
CA LEU A 106 12.92 -3.49 10.44
C LEU A 106 13.67 -2.17 10.54
N GLY A 107 13.74 -1.43 9.43
CA GLY A 107 14.38 -0.13 9.38
C GLY A 107 13.57 0.97 10.05
N LYS A 108 12.32 0.68 10.46
CA LYS A 108 11.37 1.66 10.98
C LYS A 108 11.31 2.86 10.04
N THR A 109 10.96 2.61 8.78
CA THR A 109 10.79 3.68 7.80
C THR A 109 9.47 3.55 7.09
N LEU A 110 8.86 4.69 6.77
CA LEU A 110 7.68 4.77 5.92
C LEU A 110 8.02 5.64 4.72
N ILE A 111 7.81 5.11 3.52
CA ILE A 111 7.98 5.86 2.28
C ILE A 111 6.60 6.11 1.72
N PHE A 112 6.33 7.35 1.38
CA PHE A 112 5.06 7.82 0.87
C PHE A 112 5.24 8.38 -0.53
N ALA A 113 4.29 8.12 -1.40
CA ALA A 113 4.14 8.86 -2.64
C ALA A 113 2.67 9.17 -2.91
N ASP A 114 2.41 10.42 -3.28
CA ASP A 114 1.15 10.87 -3.83
C ASP A 114 1.34 11.13 -5.32
N PHE A 115 0.50 10.53 -6.16
CA PHE A 115 0.61 10.69 -7.59
C PHE A 115 -0.76 10.95 -8.21
N PRO A 116 -0.90 12.05 -8.97
CA PRO A 116 -2.11 12.31 -9.72
C PRO A 116 -2.27 11.38 -10.92
N SER A 117 -1.14 10.91 -11.47
CA SER A 117 -1.00 9.90 -12.52
C SER A 117 0.33 9.17 -12.30
N GLU A 118 0.47 7.93 -12.76
CA GLU A 118 1.65 7.06 -12.49
C GLU A 118 2.99 7.62 -13.01
N VAL A 119 2.98 8.73 -13.75
CA VAL A 119 4.14 9.30 -14.46
C VAL A 119 4.95 10.26 -13.58
N ASP A 120 4.32 10.98 -12.64
CA ASP A 120 4.97 12.00 -11.79
C ASP A 120 4.83 11.63 -10.31
N VAL A 121 5.76 10.81 -9.82
CA VAL A 121 5.74 10.28 -8.45
C VAL A 121 6.81 10.98 -7.60
N THR A 122 6.39 11.84 -6.67
CA THR A 122 7.29 12.40 -5.65
C THR A 122 7.27 11.51 -4.41
N TRP A 123 8.45 11.05 -3.98
CA TRP A 123 8.60 10.19 -2.80
C TRP A 123 9.06 11.01 -1.59
N THR A 124 8.37 10.82 -0.47
CA THR A 124 8.70 11.38 0.84
C THR A 124 9.03 10.24 1.78
N LYS A 125 10.14 10.34 2.52
CA LYS A 125 10.56 9.32 3.50
C LYS A 125 10.38 9.87 4.90
N PHE A 126 9.74 9.07 5.76
CA PHE A 126 9.59 9.29 7.19
C PHE A 126 10.43 8.26 7.96
N LEU A 127 11.11 8.72 9.01
CA LEU A 127 11.80 7.87 9.96
C LEU A 127 10.89 7.62 11.16
N LEU A 128 10.88 6.39 11.69
CA LEU A 128 9.91 5.92 12.69
C LEU A 128 10.56 5.42 14.00
#